data_AF-A0A9X1LSE4-F1
#
_entry.id   AF-A0A9X1LSE4-F1
#
_cell.length_a   1.000
_cell.length_b   1.000
_cell.length_c   1.000
_cell.angle_alpha   90.00
_cell.angle_beta   90.00
_cell.angle_gamma   90.00
#
_symmetry.space_group_name_H-M   'P 1'
#
loop_
_entity.id
_entity.type
_entity.pdbx_description
1 polymer ?
#
loop_
_entity_poly.entity_id
_entity_poly.type
_entity_poly.pdbx_seq_one_letter_code
_entity_poly.pdbx_strand_id
1 'polypeptide(L)'
;MTKVERPLFADGETHEMRHAMCADSTCPSLVALTEMQRGQWEEDPDLEGVPDDVQIKQADKLVVGMEFFADYGYPNNSYCTINDLDEGVWEFKLGAVRFSFYDTDGQGAFTPKLRVRDRRDAEFEGDFWWLPGFDEFVRVGHCFGKNSQQTPPEDIEMTKQVRREDLNHDRA
;
A
#
# COMPACT_ATOMS: atom_id res chain seq x y z
N MET A 1 -16.11 12.34 19.09
CA MET A 1 -16.35 12.56 17.64
C MET A 1 -16.50 11.19 17.01
N THR A 2 -17.25 11.05 15.93
CA THR A 2 -17.34 9.76 15.20
C THR A 2 -16.06 9.60 14.38
N LYS A 3 -15.35 8.49 14.57
CA LYS A 3 -14.17 8.15 13.76
C LYS A 3 -14.53 8.23 12.27
N VAL A 4 -13.61 8.76 11.47
CA VAL A 4 -13.80 8.88 10.02
C VAL A 4 -13.83 7.48 9.40
N GLU A 5 -14.91 7.19 8.68
CA GLU A 5 -15.07 5.92 7.98
C GLU A 5 -14.27 5.96 6.67
N ARG A 6 -13.29 5.06 6.56
CA ARG A 6 -12.46 4.92 5.35
C ARG A 6 -13.04 3.87 4.41
N PRO A 7 -12.97 4.09 3.08
CA PRO A 7 -13.29 3.06 2.12
C PRO A 7 -12.50 1.78 2.40
N LEU A 8 -13.21 0.66 2.51
CA LEU A 8 -12.61 -0.66 2.65
C LEU A 8 -11.91 -1.03 1.34
N PHE A 9 -10.67 -1.51 1.43
CA PHE A 9 -9.97 -2.13 0.32
C PHE A 9 -10.21 -3.64 0.34
N ALA A 10 -9.87 -4.29 1.45
CA ALA A 10 -10.06 -5.73 1.67
C ALA A 10 -10.24 -6.01 3.17
N ASP A 11 -11.00 -7.04 3.50
CA ASP A 11 -11.18 -7.56 4.86
C ASP A 11 -10.79 -9.04 4.84
N GLY A 12 -9.54 -9.31 5.17
CA GLY A 12 -8.95 -10.65 5.12
C GLY A 12 -8.78 -11.28 6.49
N GLU A 13 -8.42 -12.56 6.53
CA GLU A 13 -8.25 -13.30 7.80
C GLU A 13 -7.16 -12.72 8.72
N THR A 14 -6.15 -12.04 8.16
CA THR A 14 -5.02 -11.47 8.92
C THR A 14 -5.12 -9.95 9.09
N HIS A 15 -5.54 -9.23 8.05
CA HIS A 15 -5.57 -7.77 8.05
C HIS A 15 -6.88 -7.20 7.49
N GLU A 16 -7.38 -6.16 8.15
CA GLU A 16 -8.34 -5.23 7.56
C GLU A 16 -7.58 -4.11 6.84
N MET A 17 -7.68 -4.09 5.51
CA MET A 17 -7.04 -3.10 4.65
C MET A 17 -8.04 -2.01 4.26
N ARG A 18 -7.71 -0.75 4.54
CA ARG A 18 -8.51 0.42 4.11
C ARG A 18 -7.66 1.41 3.32
N HIS A 19 -8.30 2.18 2.46
CA HIS A 19 -7.64 3.30 1.80
C HIS A 19 -7.30 4.39 2.83
N ALA A 20 -6.05 4.85 2.83
CA ALA A 20 -5.63 5.98 3.64
C ALA A 20 -6.30 7.26 3.13
N MET A 21 -6.66 8.14 4.07
CA MET A 21 -7.38 9.37 3.81
C MET A 21 -6.52 10.59 4.09
N CYS A 22 -6.39 11.48 3.10
CA CYS A 22 -5.76 12.78 3.24
C CYS A 22 -6.60 13.74 4.08
N ALA A 23 -6.02 14.87 4.48
CA ALA A 23 -6.69 15.90 5.28
C ALA A 23 -7.92 16.49 4.57
N ASP A 24 -7.93 16.48 3.24
CA ASP A 24 -9.04 16.94 2.39
C ASP A 24 -10.10 15.84 2.13
N SER A 25 -10.00 14.70 2.83
CA SER A 25 -10.87 13.52 2.68
C SER A 25 -10.71 12.75 1.37
N THR A 26 -9.71 13.07 0.54
CA THR A 26 -9.38 12.24 -0.63
C THR A 26 -8.62 10.98 -0.21
N CYS A 27 -8.68 9.94 -1.05
CA CYS A 27 -8.00 8.67 -0.83
C CYS A 27 -7.13 8.37 -2.06
N PRO A 28 -5.83 8.72 -2.06
CA PRO A 28 -4.98 8.66 -3.26
C PRO A 28 -4.95 7.28 -3.93
N SER A 29 -4.81 6.22 -3.14
CA SER A 29 -4.86 4.84 -3.65
C SER A 29 -6.19 4.47 -4.28
N LEU A 30 -7.33 4.97 -3.76
CA LEU A 30 -8.64 4.70 -4.34
C LEU A 30 -8.81 5.42 -5.67
N VAL A 31 -8.35 6.67 -5.76
CA VAL A 31 -8.37 7.46 -6.99
C VAL A 31 -7.55 6.74 -8.06
N ALA A 32 -6.28 6.43 -7.77
CA ALA A 32 -5.39 5.76 -8.70
C ALA A 32 -5.93 4.39 -9.14
N LEU A 33 -6.40 3.56 -8.19
CA LEU A 33 -6.97 2.25 -8.55
C LEU A 33 -8.19 2.39 -9.46
N THR A 34 -9.07 3.36 -9.19
CA THR A 34 -10.25 3.63 -10.03
C THR A 34 -9.85 4.07 -11.43
N GLU A 35 -8.80 4.88 -11.56
CA GLU A 35 -8.28 5.32 -12.86
C GLU A 35 -7.60 4.16 -13.61
N MET A 36 -6.80 3.34 -12.93
CA MET A 36 -6.18 2.17 -13.53
C MET A 36 -7.22 1.16 -14.03
N GLN A 37 -8.30 0.93 -13.26
CA GLN A 37 -9.43 0.08 -13.67
C GLN A 37 -10.17 0.61 -14.92
N ARG A 38 -9.98 1.88 -15.28
CA ARG A 38 -10.49 2.50 -16.51
C ARG A 38 -9.43 2.62 -17.60
N GLY A 39 -8.19 2.25 -17.32
CA GLY A 39 -7.03 2.47 -18.19
C GLY A 39 -6.70 3.96 -18.39
N GLN A 40 -6.92 4.78 -17.37
CA GLN A 40 -6.84 6.25 -17.43
C GLN A 40 -5.82 6.84 -16.43
N TRP A 41 -5.03 6.01 -15.74
CA TRP A 41 -4.08 6.50 -14.76
C TRP A 41 -2.87 7.12 -15.47
N GLU A 42 -2.80 8.46 -15.47
CA GLU A 42 -1.82 9.22 -16.24
C GLU A 42 -0.38 9.14 -15.67
N GLU A 43 -0.23 8.71 -14.42
CA GLU A 43 1.09 8.58 -13.77
C GLU A 43 1.80 7.26 -14.08
N ASP A 44 1.20 6.39 -14.91
CA ASP A 44 1.86 5.17 -15.36
C ASP A 44 3.05 5.50 -16.28
N PRO A 45 4.29 5.11 -15.91
CA PRO A 45 5.46 5.39 -16.72
C PRO A 45 5.46 4.68 -18.08
N ASP A 46 4.68 3.61 -18.21
CA ASP A 46 4.58 2.79 -19.42
C ASP A 46 3.37 3.18 -20.29
N LEU A 47 2.65 4.27 -19.96
CA LEU A 47 1.45 4.71 -20.69
C LEU A 47 1.78 5.17 -22.12
N GLU A 48 1.27 4.43 -23.11
CA GLU A 48 1.36 4.82 -24.52
C GLU A 48 0.14 5.60 -25.02
N GLY A 49 -1.03 5.40 -24.39
CA GLY A 49 -2.28 6.08 -24.73
C GLY A 49 -3.47 5.59 -23.92
N VAL A 50 -4.51 6.42 -23.81
CA VAL A 50 -5.73 6.12 -23.04
C VAL A 50 -6.91 5.75 -23.97
N PRO A 51 -7.73 4.74 -23.62
CA PRO A 51 -7.57 3.84 -22.48
C PRO A 51 -6.45 2.80 -22.69
N ASP A 52 -5.77 2.43 -21.61
CA ASP A 52 -4.75 1.36 -21.60
C ASP A 52 -5.27 0.06 -20.95
N ASP A 53 -5.42 -1.00 -21.75
CA ASP A 53 -5.83 -2.33 -21.31
C ASP A 53 -4.80 -3.01 -20.38
N VAL A 54 -3.52 -2.59 -20.44
CA VAL A 54 -2.47 -3.11 -19.57
C VAL A 54 -2.70 -2.65 -18.13
N GLN A 55 -3.03 -1.37 -17.92
CA GLN A 55 -3.39 -0.85 -16.60
C GLN A 55 -4.58 -1.58 -15.99
N ILE A 56 -5.62 -1.87 -16.77
CA ILE A 56 -6.81 -2.58 -16.29
C ILE A 56 -6.40 -3.98 -15.76
N LYS A 57 -5.60 -4.71 -16.53
CA LYS A 57 -5.10 -6.04 -16.12
C LYS A 57 -4.17 -5.96 -14.90
N GLN A 58 -3.36 -4.90 -14.81
CA GLN A 58 -2.49 -4.68 -13.66
C GLN A 58 -3.29 -4.34 -12.41
N ALA A 59 -4.35 -3.55 -12.52
CA ALA A 59 -5.26 -3.24 -11.42
C ALA A 59 -5.90 -4.51 -10.86
N ASP A 60 -6.47 -5.37 -11.70
CA ASP A 60 -7.04 -6.65 -11.28
C ASP A 60 -6.00 -7.51 -10.55
N LYS A 61 -4.77 -7.55 -11.08
CA LYS A 61 -3.68 -8.34 -10.50
C LYS A 61 -3.19 -7.78 -9.16
N LEU A 62 -3.15 -6.46 -9.02
CA LEU A 62 -2.80 -5.78 -7.76
C LEU A 62 -3.87 -6.02 -6.70
N VAL A 63 -5.15 -5.91 -7.06
CA VAL A 63 -6.27 -6.20 -6.15
C VAL A 63 -6.15 -7.61 -5.59
N VAL A 64 -6.03 -8.63 -6.46
CA VAL A 64 -5.87 -10.02 -6.02
C VAL A 64 -4.62 -10.21 -5.15
N GLY A 65 -3.51 -9.54 -5.47
CA GLY A 65 -2.28 -9.64 -4.69
C GLY A 65 -2.37 -9.00 -3.31
N MET A 66 -3.09 -7.88 -3.20
CA MET A 66 -3.31 -7.16 -1.96
C MET A 66 -4.38 -7.84 -1.09
N GLU A 67 -5.44 -8.40 -1.69
CA GLU A 67 -6.39 -9.27 -0.99
C GLU A 67 -5.71 -10.52 -0.43
N PHE A 68 -4.83 -11.15 -1.21
CA PHE A 68 -4.01 -12.26 -0.70
C PHE A 68 -3.15 -11.83 0.49
N PHE A 69 -2.55 -10.64 0.43
CA PHE A 69 -1.80 -10.11 1.58
C PHE A 69 -2.71 -9.88 2.79
N ALA A 70 -3.94 -9.38 2.60
CA ALA A 70 -4.92 -9.22 3.68
C ALA A 70 -5.25 -10.56 4.36
N ASP A 71 -5.39 -11.63 3.58
CA ASP A 71 -5.69 -12.95 4.12
C ASP A 71 -4.52 -13.59 4.85
N TYR A 72 -3.31 -13.48 4.30
CA TYR A 72 -2.18 -14.31 4.75
C TYR A 72 -1.03 -13.55 5.43
N GLY A 73 -1.01 -12.21 5.36
CA GLY A 73 0.05 -11.36 5.93
C GLY A 73 1.39 -11.38 5.17
N TYR A 74 1.47 -12.07 4.03
CA TYR A 74 2.65 -12.10 3.16
C TYR A 74 2.23 -12.05 1.69
N PRO A 75 3.10 -11.54 0.78
CA PRO A 75 2.73 -11.37 -0.61
C PRO A 75 2.74 -12.69 -1.38
N ASN A 76 1.99 -12.75 -2.47
CA ASN A 76 2.15 -13.78 -3.49
C ASN A 76 2.83 -13.21 -4.72
N ASN A 77 4.08 -13.62 -4.94
CA ASN A 77 4.95 -13.15 -6.03
C ASN A 77 4.35 -13.34 -7.44
N SER A 78 3.32 -14.19 -7.60
CA SER A 78 2.61 -14.33 -8.88
C SER A 78 1.75 -13.11 -9.20
N TYR A 79 1.27 -12.38 -8.18
CA TYR A 79 0.37 -11.23 -8.29
C TYR A 79 1.11 -9.91 -8.08
N CYS A 80 1.70 -9.72 -6.91
CA CYS A 80 2.54 -8.57 -6.60
C CYS A 80 3.61 -8.96 -5.56
N THR A 81 4.72 -8.22 -5.54
CA THR A 81 5.74 -8.35 -4.50
C THR A 81 5.66 -7.17 -3.55
N ILE A 82 6.33 -7.20 -2.39
CA ILE A 82 6.47 -6.03 -1.52
C ILE A 82 7.94 -5.66 -1.27
N ASN A 83 8.19 -4.39 -0.94
CA ASN A 83 9.48 -3.90 -0.46
C ASN A 83 9.29 -2.98 0.75
N ASP A 84 10.31 -2.91 1.59
CA ASP A 84 10.46 -1.85 2.57
C ASP A 84 10.86 -0.55 1.88
N LEU A 85 10.20 0.55 2.27
CA LEU A 85 10.64 1.90 1.96
C LEU A 85 11.40 2.46 3.18
N ASP A 86 10.86 3.51 3.81
CA ASP A 86 11.50 4.20 4.92
C ASP A 86 10.52 4.39 6.07
N GLU A 87 11.03 4.46 7.30
CA GLU A 87 10.25 4.70 8.53
C GLU A 87 8.99 3.82 8.67
N GLY A 88 9.08 2.53 8.34
CA GLY A 88 7.96 1.59 8.47
C GLY A 88 6.87 1.75 7.41
N VAL A 89 7.15 2.49 6.34
CA VAL A 89 6.37 2.47 5.11
C VAL A 89 6.86 1.33 4.22
N TRP A 90 5.93 0.67 3.56
CA TRP A 90 6.17 -0.41 2.62
C TRP A 90 5.48 -0.12 1.28
N GLU A 91 5.85 -0.84 0.23
CA GLU A 91 5.20 -0.76 -1.08
C GLU A 91 4.77 -2.12 -1.60
N PHE A 92 3.54 -2.24 -2.11
CA PHE A 92 3.17 -3.26 -3.09
C PHE A 92 3.73 -2.88 -4.46
N LYS A 93 4.22 -3.87 -5.20
CA LYS A 93 4.91 -3.71 -6.46
C LYS A 93 4.38 -4.66 -7.52
N LEU A 94 3.98 -4.09 -8.66
CA LEU A 94 3.75 -4.79 -9.91
C LEU A 94 4.31 -3.95 -11.06
N GLY A 95 5.36 -4.44 -11.74
CA GLY A 95 6.00 -3.69 -12.83
C GLY A 95 6.54 -2.34 -12.35
N ALA A 96 6.10 -1.25 -12.97
CA ALA A 96 6.41 0.12 -12.59
C ALA A 96 5.45 0.68 -11.50
N VAL A 97 4.29 0.06 -11.28
CA VAL A 97 3.26 0.55 -10.36
C VAL A 97 3.62 0.22 -8.91
N ARG A 98 3.46 1.21 -8.02
CA ARG A 98 3.63 1.06 -6.57
C ARG A 98 2.41 1.57 -5.83
N PHE A 99 1.99 0.82 -4.82
CA PHE A 99 1.05 1.29 -3.80
C PHE A 99 1.76 1.25 -2.46
N SER A 100 1.89 2.39 -1.78
CA SER A 100 2.45 2.38 -0.44
C SER A 100 1.44 1.86 0.59
N PHE A 101 1.95 1.29 1.67
CA PHE A 101 1.13 0.89 2.81
C PHE A 101 1.91 0.99 4.13
N TYR A 102 1.16 0.98 5.22
CA TYR A 102 1.66 0.94 6.60
C TYR A 102 0.57 0.36 7.51
N ASP A 103 0.97 -0.19 8.65
CA ASP A 103 0.05 -0.67 9.68
C ASP A 103 -0.28 0.42 10.71
N THR A 104 -1.33 0.20 11.50
CA THR A 104 -1.75 1.09 12.59
C THR A 104 -2.54 0.32 13.63
N ASP A 105 -2.63 0.88 14.84
CA ASP A 105 -3.51 0.37 15.90
C ASP A 105 -4.99 0.76 15.71
N GLY A 106 -5.30 1.52 14.64
CA GLY A 106 -6.65 2.04 14.36
C GLY A 106 -7.11 3.14 15.31
N GLN A 107 -6.22 3.63 16.19
CA GLN A 107 -6.43 4.74 17.11
C GLN A 107 -5.48 5.91 16.83
N GLY A 108 -4.75 5.84 15.70
CA GLY A 108 -3.83 6.87 15.25
C GLY A 108 -2.46 6.79 15.88
N ALA A 109 -2.14 5.70 16.60
CA ALA A 109 -0.75 5.38 16.89
C ALA A 109 -0.13 4.66 15.70
N PHE A 110 1.18 4.83 15.59
CA PHE A 110 1.99 4.23 14.54
C PHE A 110 3.36 3.91 15.11
N THR A 111 3.72 2.63 15.07
CA THR A 111 5.06 2.16 15.42
C THR A 111 5.69 1.61 14.14
N PRO A 112 6.76 2.24 13.62
CA PRO A 112 7.39 1.79 12.39
C PRO A 112 7.79 0.30 12.43
N LYS A 113 7.14 -0.53 11.62
CA LYS A 113 7.55 -1.93 11.40
C LYS A 113 8.65 -1.97 10.33
N LEU A 114 9.89 -2.16 10.77
CA LEU A 114 11.05 -2.18 9.88
C LEU A 114 11.30 -3.60 9.35
N ARG A 115 11.91 -3.69 8.18
CA ARG A 115 12.39 -4.97 7.63
C ARG A 115 13.32 -5.67 8.59
N VAL A 116 13.03 -6.94 8.86
CA VAL A 116 13.89 -7.82 9.66
C VAL A 116 15.19 -8.06 8.88
N ARG A 117 16.32 -7.73 9.50
CA ARG A 117 17.66 -7.84 8.89
C ARG A 117 18.39 -9.13 9.27
N ASP A 118 17.97 -9.78 10.35
CA ASP A 118 18.53 -11.03 10.83
C ASP A 118 17.44 -12.08 10.97
N ARG A 119 17.63 -13.24 10.33
CA ARG A 119 16.66 -14.34 10.35
C ARG A 119 16.38 -14.88 11.76
N ARG A 120 17.28 -14.66 12.72
CA ARG A 120 17.08 -15.05 14.12
C ARG A 120 16.01 -14.20 14.83
N ASP A 121 15.74 -13.02 14.31
CA ASP A 121 14.72 -12.09 14.82
C ASP A 121 13.41 -12.19 14.01
N ALA A 122 13.30 -13.18 13.12
CA ALA A 122 12.14 -13.34 12.25
C ALA A 122 10.92 -13.91 13.00
N GLU A 123 9.77 -13.28 12.78
CA GLU A 123 8.47 -13.78 13.24
C GLU A 123 7.88 -14.83 12.29
N PHE A 124 8.29 -14.78 11.02
CA PHE A 124 7.87 -15.71 9.98
C PHE A 124 9.01 -16.65 9.57
N GLU A 125 8.66 -17.89 9.23
CA GLU A 125 9.57 -18.82 8.58
C GLU A 125 9.47 -18.74 7.04
N GLY A 126 10.32 -19.48 6.32
CA GLY A 126 10.28 -19.57 4.86
C GLY A 126 10.89 -18.37 4.13
N ASP A 127 10.37 -18.08 2.94
CA ASP A 127 10.92 -17.07 2.01
C ASP A 127 10.62 -15.62 2.42
N PHE A 128 9.68 -15.44 3.35
CA PHE A 128 9.21 -14.14 3.85
C PHE A 128 9.67 -13.82 5.26
N TRP A 129 10.71 -14.51 5.76
CA TRP A 129 11.28 -14.30 7.10
C TRP A 129 11.67 -12.84 7.41
N TRP A 130 11.90 -12.04 6.37
CA TRP A 130 12.32 -10.64 6.47
C TRP A 130 11.14 -9.67 6.72
N LEU A 131 9.89 -10.16 6.65
CA LEU A 131 8.71 -9.38 7.00
C LEU A 131 8.57 -9.24 8.51
N PRO A 132 8.22 -8.04 9.01
CA PRO A 132 7.80 -7.88 10.40
C PRO A 132 6.35 -8.34 10.58
N GLY A 133 5.94 -8.63 11.81
CA GLY A 133 4.52 -8.77 12.14
C GLY A 133 3.81 -7.42 12.04
N PHE A 134 3.02 -7.23 10.98
CA PHE A 134 2.14 -6.07 10.84
C PHE A 134 0.93 -6.21 11.76
N ASP A 135 0.40 -5.07 12.24
CA ASP A 135 -0.83 -5.05 13.02
C ASP A 135 -2.07 -5.38 12.15
N GLU A 136 -3.22 -5.64 12.79
CA GLU A 136 -4.47 -6.02 12.13
C GLU A 136 -4.95 -4.95 11.12
N PHE A 137 -4.80 -3.66 11.43
CA PHE A 137 -5.25 -2.59 10.53
C PHE A 137 -4.11 -2.11 9.64
N VAL A 138 -4.32 -2.25 8.33
CA VAL A 138 -3.39 -1.77 7.31
C VAL A 138 -4.05 -0.64 6.49
N ARG A 139 -3.24 0.36 6.14
CA ARG A 139 -3.66 1.52 5.34
C ARG A 139 -2.93 1.52 4.01
N VAL A 140 -3.69 1.57 2.92
CA VAL A 140 -3.17 1.70 1.55
C VAL A 140 -3.07 3.18 1.20
N GLY A 141 -1.84 3.67 1.08
CA GLY A 141 -1.49 5.08 0.98
C GLY A 141 -1.54 5.66 -0.43
N HIS A 142 -0.37 6.09 -0.89
CA HIS A 142 -0.12 6.75 -2.17
C HIS A 142 0.13 5.71 -3.27
N CYS A 143 -0.27 6.02 -4.50
CA CYS A 143 0.05 5.22 -5.68
C CYS A 143 0.96 6.04 -6.60
N PHE A 144 2.03 5.44 -7.11
CA PHE A 144 2.99 6.15 -7.95
C PHE A 144 3.67 5.21 -8.96
N GLY A 145 4.06 5.80 -10.09
CA GLY A 145 4.83 5.17 -11.14
C GLY A 145 6.33 5.26 -10.88
N LYS A 146 7.06 4.15 -11.00
CA LYS A 146 8.51 4.10 -10.78
C LYS A 146 9.27 3.77 -12.06
N ASN A 147 9.94 4.78 -12.62
CA ASN A 147 10.80 4.69 -13.81
C ASN A 147 12.30 4.51 -13.49
N SER A 148 12.66 4.49 -12.20
CA SER A 148 14.05 4.42 -11.73
C SER A 148 14.27 3.24 -10.78
N GLN A 149 15.53 2.90 -10.47
CA GLN A 149 15.82 1.85 -9.48
C GLN A 149 15.34 2.23 -8.07
N GLN A 150 15.37 3.50 -7.72
CA GLN A 150 14.96 4.02 -6.41
C GLN A 150 13.62 4.73 -6.51
N THR A 151 12.87 4.70 -5.41
CA THR A 151 11.60 5.43 -5.32
C THR A 151 11.93 6.93 -5.26
N PRO A 152 11.33 7.77 -6.11
CA PRO A 152 11.61 9.20 -6.10
C PRO A 152 11.37 9.83 -4.70
N PRO A 153 12.21 10.78 -4.25
CA PRO A 153 12.04 11.42 -2.96
C PRO A 153 10.65 12.04 -2.76
N GLU A 154 10.06 12.61 -3.81
CA GLU A 154 8.72 13.19 -3.81
C GLU A 154 7.62 12.18 -3.45
N ASP A 155 7.71 10.94 -3.94
CA ASP A 155 6.74 9.87 -3.64
C ASP A 155 6.90 9.35 -2.21
N ILE A 156 8.14 9.34 -1.70
CA ILE A 156 8.42 9.02 -0.29
C ILE A 156 7.79 10.08 0.61
N GLU A 157 8.00 11.37 0.31
CA GLU A 157 7.44 12.47 1.09
C GLU A 157 5.90 12.49 1.00
N MET A 158 5.33 12.26 -0.19
CA MET A 158 3.88 12.14 -0.36
C MET A 158 3.32 11.00 0.50
N THR A 159 3.96 9.83 0.46
CA THR A 159 3.55 8.70 1.30
C THR A 159 3.61 9.02 2.79
N LYS A 160 4.68 9.68 3.25
CA LYS A 160 4.83 10.12 4.65
C LYS A 160 3.78 11.15 5.04
N GLN A 161 3.42 12.04 4.12
CA GLN A 161 2.36 13.03 4.30
C GLN A 161 0.99 12.36 4.44
N VAL A 162 0.60 11.51 3.48
CA VAL A 162 -0.67 10.76 3.50
C VAL A 162 -0.81 9.98 4.79
N ARG A 163 0.24 9.26 5.22
CA ARG A 163 0.26 8.55 6.51
C ARG A 163 -0.04 9.47 7.69
N ARG A 164 0.61 10.64 7.75
CA ARG A 164 0.45 11.58 8.87
C ARG A 164 -0.96 12.15 8.92
N GLU A 165 -1.51 12.49 7.77
CA GLU A 165 -2.87 13.02 7.64
C GLU A 165 -3.90 11.95 8.01
N ASP A 166 -3.73 10.73 7.52
CA ASP A 166 -4.60 9.59 7.85
C ASP A 166 -4.65 9.32 9.35
N LEU A 167 -3.50 9.21 10.01
CA LEU A 167 -3.43 8.94 11.44
C LEU A 167 -4.00 10.08 12.29
N ASN A 168 -4.02 11.32 11.77
CA ASN A 168 -4.68 12.44 12.45
C ASN A 168 -6.21 12.29 12.45
N HIS A 169 -6.81 11.67 11.43
CA HIS A 169 -8.25 11.35 11.43
C HIS A 169 -8.62 10.33 12.51
N ASP A 170 -7.73 9.41 12.86
CA ASP A 170 -7.99 8.43 13.94
C ASP A 170 -7.92 9.03 15.35
N ARG A 171 -7.18 10.14 15.52
CA ARG A 171 -6.99 10.84 16.80
C ARG A 171 -8.11 11.82 17.13
N ALA A 172 -8.91 12.23 16.13
CA ALA A 172 -9.97 13.22 16.25
C ALA A 172 -11.28 12.61 16.77
#